data_AF-A0A1M3MUM5-F1
#
_entry.id   AF-A0A1M3MUM5-F1
#
_cell.length_a   1.000
_cell.length_b   1.000
_cell.length_c   1.000
_cell.angle_alpha   90.00
_cell.angle_beta   90.00
_cell.angle_gamma   90.00
#
_symmetry.space_group_name_H-M   'P 1'
#
loop_
_entity.id
_entity.type
_entity.pdbx_description
1 polymer ?
#
loop_
_entity_poly.entity_id
_entity_poly.type
_entity_poly.pdbx_seq_one_letter_code
_entity_poly.pdbx_strand_id
1 'polypeptide(L)'
;MLKRLFVGLFLGAVVGAILAAVLVQGLGVMTFDSSVLGAAGAYIAAALTGVLTGLIAGKPIWSADGKIEAGLKAFFGALIALGGMFVLRQWVHVSMDLSALKASSGPAEIGQLPAVSLPLIAAVLAGFFELDNTGDGEKKDDKQASASAGSAKKVRVAGEDEADDAEDEEEAAPAKKRR
;
A
#
# COMPACT_ATOMS: atom_id res chain seq x y z
N MET A 1 -4.69 17.33 -11.73
CA MET A 1 -4.44 15.95 -12.21
C MET A 1 -2.99 15.73 -12.59
N LEU A 2 -2.36 16.56 -13.45
CA LEU A 2 -0.96 16.39 -13.83
C LEU A 2 0.04 16.38 -12.64
N LYS A 3 -0.15 17.28 -11.66
CA LYS A 3 0.64 17.27 -10.41
C LYS A 3 0.56 15.93 -9.67
N ARG A 4 -0.64 15.36 -9.56
CA ARG A 4 -0.86 14.07 -8.87
C ARG A 4 -0.23 12.91 -9.65
N LEU A 5 -0.33 12.92 -10.97
CA LEU A 5 0.37 11.95 -11.82
C LEU A 5 1.88 11.97 -11.58
N PHE A 6 2.52 13.15 -11.59
CA PHE A 6 3.96 13.25 -11.33
C PHE A 6 4.35 12.80 -9.92
N VAL A 7 3.55 13.14 -8.90
CA VAL A 7 3.76 12.66 -7.53
C VAL A 7 3.66 11.14 -7.48
N GLY A 8 2.65 10.54 -8.12
CA GLY A 8 2.49 9.09 -8.20
C GLY A 8 3.65 8.42 -8.92
N LEU A 9 4.00 8.86 -10.12
CA LEU A 9 5.14 8.32 -10.88
C LEU A 9 6.43 8.37 -10.07
N PHE A 10 6.72 9.50 -9.42
CA PHE A 10 7.92 9.66 -8.61
C PHE A 10 7.89 8.76 -7.36
N LEU A 11 6.78 8.75 -6.62
CA LEU A 11 6.62 7.92 -5.43
C LEU A 11 6.78 6.43 -5.76
N GLY A 12 6.11 5.97 -6.83
CA GLY A 12 6.23 4.61 -7.30
C GLY A 12 7.66 4.28 -7.73
N ALA A 13 8.31 5.15 -8.51
CA ALA A 13 9.70 4.94 -8.90
C ALA A 13 10.62 4.79 -7.69
N VAL A 14 10.43 5.60 -6.64
CA VAL A 14 11.19 5.52 -5.39
C VAL A 14 10.91 4.19 -4.67
N VAL A 15 9.65 3.79 -4.53
CA VAL A 15 9.29 2.51 -3.88
C VAL A 15 9.90 1.32 -4.63
N GLY A 16 9.76 1.28 -5.96
CA GLY A 16 10.35 0.22 -6.78
C GLY A 16 11.88 0.26 -6.77
N ALA A 17 12.51 1.44 -6.70
CA ALA A 17 13.96 1.57 -6.59
C ALA A 17 14.48 1.07 -5.25
N ILE A 18 13.77 1.32 -4.15
CA ILE A 18 14.10 0.77 -2.83
C ILE A 18 14.04 -0.76 -2.88
N LEU A 19 12.97 -1.33 -3.43
CA LEU A 19 12.84 -2.79 -3.55
C LEU A 19 13.92 -3.40 -4.44
N ALA A 20 14.23 -2.76 -5.57
CA ALA A 20 15.32 -3.18 -6.43
C ALA A 20 16.67 -3.10 -5.71
N ALA A 21 16.93 -2.04 -4.94
CA ALA A 21 18.15 -1.91 -4.15
C ALA A 21 18.26 -3.02 -3.09
N VAL A 22 17.16 -3.36 -2.41
CA VAL A 22 17.12 -4.49 -1.45
C VAL A 22 17.46 -5.81 -2.14
N LEU A 23 16.91 -6.08 -3.33
CA LEU A 23 17.21 -7.30 -4.08
C LEU A 23 18.67 -7.34 -4.56
N VAL A 24 19.14 -6.27 -5.19
CA VAL A 24 20.45 -6.20 -5.81
C VAL A 24 21.57 -6.12 -4.78
N GLN A 25 21.45 -5.20 -3.80
CA GLN A 25 22.50 -4.96 -2.81
C GLN A 25 22.34 -5.81 -1.56
N GLY A 26 21.10 -6.13 -1.16
CA GLY A 26 20.84 -6.94 0.03
C GLY A 26 20.93 -8.44 -0.23
N LEU A 27 20.32 -8.92 -1.34
CA LEU A 27 20.26 -10.34 -1.66
C LEU A 27 21.19 -10.77 -2.81
N GLY A 28 21.88 -9.83 -3.47
CA GLY A 28 22.76 -10.13 -4.60
C GLY A 28 22.04 -10.55 -5.88
N VAL A 29 20.71 -10.35 -5.95
CA VAL A 29 19.91 -10.69 -7.13
C VAL A 29 20.03 -9.57 -8.15
N MET A 30 21.08 -9.65 -8.97
CA MET A 30 21.37 -8.64 -10.00
C MET A 30 20.53 -8.83 -11.27
N THR A 31 20.13 -10.07 -11.56
CA THR A 31 19.30 -10.41 -12.71
C THR A 31 18.31 -11.52 -12.35
N PHE A 32 17.12 -11.46 -12.93
CA PHE A 32 16.16 -12.55 -12.95
C PHE A 32 16.42 -13.40 -14.19
N ASP A 33 17.26 -14.42 -14.03
CA ASP A 33 17.62 -15.33 -15.12
C ASP A 33 16.40 -16.03 -15.75
N SER A 34 16.63 -16.72 -16.86
CA SER A 34 15.59 -17.48 -17.57
C SER A 34 15.30 -18.83 -16.92
N SER A 35 15.93 -19.17 -15.79
CA SER A 35 15.58 -20.39 -15.07
C SER A 35 14.19 -20.27 -14.46
N VAL A 36 13.59 -21.41 -14.12
CA VAL A 36 12.29 -21.44 -13.44
C VAL A 36 12.33 -20.63 -12.14
N LEU A 37 13.45 -20.68 -11.41
CA LEU A 37 13.61 -19.98 -10.14
C LEU A 37 13.76 -18.48 -10.33
N GLY A 38 14.55 -18.04 -11.32
CA GLY A 38 14.71 -16.62 -11.63
C GLY A 38 13.42 -15.99 -12.17
N ALA A 39 12.69 -16.70 -13.03
CA ALA A 39 11.38 -16.28 -13.50
C ALA A 39 10.37 -16.17 -12.34
N ALA A 40 10.28 -17.19 -11.48
CA ALA A 40 9.42 -17.14 -10.30
C ALA A 40 9.80 -15.99 -9.37
N GLY A 41 11.10 -15.77 -9.14
CA GLY A 41 11.61 -14.64 -8.38
C GLY A 41 11.19 -13.29 -8.95
N ALA A 42 11.22 -13.12 -10.28
CA ALA A 42 10.76 -11.90 -10.95
C ALA A 42 9.28 -11.63 -10.68
N TYR A 43 8.43 -12.65 -10.83
CA TYR A 43 6.99 -12.53 -10.60
C TYR A 43 6.66 -12.27 -9.14
N ILE A 44 7.32 -12.94 -8.19
CA ILE A 44 7.14 -12.70 -6.76
C ILE A 44 7.57 -11.27 -6.40
N ALA A 45 8.73 -10.83 -6.88
CA ALA A 45 9.21 -9.46 -6.66
C ALA A 45 8.28 -8.42 -7.27
N ALA A 46 7.74 -8.67 -8.46
CA ALA A 46 6.74 -7.82 -9.09
C ALA A 46 5.45 -7.75 -8.26
N ALA A 47 4.91 -8.91 -7.85
CA ALA A 47 3.72 -8.96 -7.01
C ALA A 47 3.90 -8.17 -5.71
N LEU A 48 5.03 -8.36 -5.01
CA LEU A 48 5.37 -7.61 -3.79
C LEU A 48 5.49 -6.11 -4.06
N THR A 49 6.10 -5.74 -5.18
CA THR A 49 6.20 -4.34 -5.62
C THR A 49 4.81 -3.74 -5.84
N GLY A 50 3.90 -4.47 -6.48
CA GLY A 50 2.52 -4.08 -6.68
C GLY A 50 1.74 -3.92 -5.37
N VAL A 51 1.88 -4.87 -4.45
CA VAL A 51 1.30 -4.81 -3.09
C VAL A 51 1.77 -3.54 -2.38
N LEU A 52 3.09 -3.35 -2.27
CA LEU A 52 3.66 -2.22 -1.54
C LEU A 52 3.29 -0.88 -2.18
N THR A 53 3.29 -0.81 -3.50
CA THR A 53 2.85 0.39 -4.22
C THR A 53 1.38 0.69 -3.94
N GLY A 54 0.50 -0.32 -3.95
CA GLY A 54 -0.92 -0.15 -3.65
C GLY A 54 -1.22 0.23 -2.20
N LEU A 55 -0.37 -0.18 -1.25
CA LEU A 55 -0.47 0.21 0.16
C LEU A 55 0.01 1.65 0.40
N ILE A 56 0.96 2.14 -0.39
CA ILE A 56 1.62 3.44 -0.18
C ILE A 56 0.94 4.54 -1.00
N ALA A 57 0.47 4.25 -2.21
CA ALA A 57 -0.11 5.25 -3.10
C ALA A 57 -1.57 5.56 -2.78
N GLY A 58 -1.92 6.85 -2.80
CA GLY A 58 -3.26 7.34 -2.55
C GLY A 58 -3.51 7.67 -1.08
N LYS A 59 -4.67 7.24 -0.55
CA LYS A 59 -5.04 7.56 0.83
C LYS A 59 -4.20 6.75 1.82
N PRO A 60 -3.83 7.36 2.95
CA PRO A 60 -3.09 6.65 3.97
C PRO A 60 -3.90 5.50 4.57
N ILE A 61 -3.23 4.36 4.80
CA ILE A 61 -3.82 3.13 5.37
C ILE A 61 -4.43 3.33 6.76
N TRP A 62 -4.05 4.39 7.48
CA TRP A 62 -4.57 4.70 8.81
C TRP A 62 -5.87 5.51 8.80
N SER A 63 -6.33 5.98 7.63
CA SER A 63 -7.65 6.62 7.51
C SER A 63 -8.77 5.57 7.50
N ALA A 64 -9.95 5.91 8.03
CA ALA A 64 -11.09 5.00 8.08
C ALA A 64 -11.49 4.48 6.69
N ASP A 65 -11.52 5.38 5.69
CA ASP A 65 -11.82 5.03 4.30
C ASP A 65 -10.63 4.39 3.56
N GLY A 66 -9.40 4.68 3.98
CA GLY A 66 -8.19 4.23 3.29
C GLY A 66 -7.84 2.76 3.50
N LYS A 67 -8.35 2.10 4.55
CA LYS A 67 -8.04 0.68 4.82
C LYS A 67 -8.52 -0.27 3.72
N ILE A 68 -9.77 -0.09 3.29
CA ILE A 68 -10.39 -0.94 2.25
C ILE A 68 -9.78 -0.59 0.89
N GLU A 69 -9.61 0.70 0.61
CA GLU A 69 -9.01 1.19 -0.63
C GLU A 69 -7.58 0.69 -0.81
N ALA A 70 -6.74 0.77 0.23
CA ALA A 70 -5.37 0.29 0.21
C ALA A 70 -5.29 -1.24 0.04
N GLY A 71 -6.18 -2.00 0.71
CA GLY A 71 -6.25 -3.45 0.54
C GLY A 71 -6.61 -3.85 -0.90
N LEU A 72 -7.60 -3.16 -1.49
CA LEU A 72 -8.02 -3.40 -2.88
C LEU A 72 -6.90 -3.02 -3.87
N LYS A 73 -6.27 -1.86 -3.67
CA LYS A 73 -5.12 -1.41 -4.48
C LYS A 73 -3.92 -2.33 -4.34
N ALA A 74 -3.66 -2.88 -3.16
CA ALA A 74 -2.59 -3.84 -2.95
C ALA A 74 -2.85 -5.15 -3.71
N PHE A 75 -4.07 -5.67 -3.64
CA PHE A 75 -4.47 -6.90 -4.35
C PHE A 75 -4.38 -6.72 -5.87
N PHE A 76 -5.03 -5.68 -6.42
CA PHE A 76 -4.98 -5.42 -7.85
C PHE A 76 -3.60 -4.94 -8.31
N GLY A 77 -2.88 -4.20 -7.46
CA GLY A 77 -1.50 -3.82 -7.69
C GLY A 77 -0.62 -5.05 -7.88
N ALA A 78 -0.78 -6.09 -7.06
CA ALA A 78 -0.07 -7.35 -7.23
C ALA A 78 -0.38 -8.02 -8.57
N LEU A 79 -1.66 -8.13 -8.94
CA LEU A 79 -2.08 -8.75 -10.19
C LEU A 79 -1.61 -7.98 -11.43
N ILE A 80 -1.73 -6.66 -11.42
CA ILE A 80 -1.27 -5.80 -12.51
C ILE A 80 0.25 -5.82 -12.57
N ALA A 81 0.97 -5.86 -11.46
CA ALA A 81 2.42 -5.98 -11.45
C ALA A 81 2.89 -7.33 -12.02
N LEU A 82 2.21 -8.43 -11.70
CA LEU A 82 2.46 -9.74 -12.32
C LEU A 82 2.27 -9.69 -13.83
N GLY A 83 1.15 -9.11 -14.30
CA GLY A 83 0.88 -8.90 -15.72
C GLY A 83 1.91 -7.97 -16.39
N GLY A 84 2.33 -6.91 -15.70
CA GLY A 84 3.35 -5.98 -16.17
C GLY A 84 4.71 -6.65 -16.31
N MET A 85 5.09 -7.48 -15.35
CA MET A 85 6.33 -8.27 -15.43
C MET A 85 6.26 -9.28 -16.58
N PHE A 86 5.10 -9.94 -16.77
CA PHE A 86 4.88 -10.81 -17.92
C PHE A 86 5.06 -10.05 -19.23
N VAL A 87 4.47 -8.85 -19.35
CA VAL A 87 4.61 -7.99 -20.53
C VAL A 87 6.06 -7.66 -20.81
N LEU A 88 6.81 -7.23 -19.78
CA LEU A 88 8.22 -6.86 -19.93
C LEU A 88 9.07 -8.06 -20.37
N ARG A 89 8.80 -9.25 -19.86
CA ARG A 89 9.59 -10.45 -20.19
C ARG A 89 9.19 -11.09 -21.52
N GLN A 90 7.93 -10.95 -21.94
CA GLN A 90 7.43 -11.60 -23.14
C GLN A 90 7.58 -10.75 -24.41
N TRP A 91 7.51 -9.43 -24.28
CA TRP A 91 7.44 -8.53 -25.44
C TRP A 91 8.50 -7.43 -25.47
N VAL A 92 9.24 -7.20 -24.38
CA VAL A 92 10.24 -6.11 -24.31
C VAL A 92 11.66 -6.66 -24.33
N HIS A 93 12.23 -6.76 -25.54
CA HIS A 93 13.58 -7.30 -25.79
C HIS A 93 14.70 -6.24 -25.82
N VAL A 94 14.50 -5.13 -25.12
CA VAL A 94 15.51 -4.07 -25.04
C VAL A 94 16.56 -4.47 -24.01
N SER A 95 17.80 -4.61 -24.45
CA SER A 95 18.94 -4.93 -23.58
C SER A 95 19.58 -3.66 -23.03
N MET A 96 19.88 -3.66 -21.73
CA MET A 96 20.62 -2.60 -21.05
C MET A 96 21.78 -3.19 -20.26
N ASP A 97 22.89 -2.46 -20.21
CA ASP A 97 24.03 -2.79 -19.35
C ASP A 97 24.12 -1.79 -18.20
N LEU A 98 23.93 -2.30 -16.98
CA LEU A 98 24.00 -1.54 -15.73
C LEU A 98 25.16 -2.00 -14.85
N SER A 99 26.16 -2.67 -15.45
CA SER A 99 27.35 -3.14 -14.74
C SER A 99 28.12 -1.99 -14.09
N ALA A 100 28.13 -0.81 -14.73
CA ALA A 100 28.74 0.41 -14.19
C ALA A 100 28.11 0.87 -12.86
N LEU A 101 26.83 0.53 -12.63
CA LEU A 101 26.09 0.85 -11.41
C LEU A 101 26.05 -0.33 -10.42
N LYS A 102 26.77 -1.43 -10.71
CA LYS A 102 26.69 -2.71 -9.97
C LYS A 102 25.25 -3.23 -9.84
N ALA A 103 24.42 -2.92 -10.84
CA ALA A 103 23.01 -3.29 -10.88
C ALA A 103 22.68 -4.35 -11.94
N SER A 104 23.68 -4.80 -12.69
CA SER A 104 23.62 -5.99 -13.54
C SER A 104 24.99 -6.66 -13.62
N SER A 105 25.02 -7.94 -14.01
CA SER A 105 26.25 -8.72 -14.26
C SER A 105 26.73 -8.65 -15.72
N GLY A 106 26.13 -7.76 -16.51
CA GLY A 106 26.32 -7.64 -17.96
C GLY A 106 25.05 -7.10 -18.64
N PRO A 107 25.01 -7.10 -19.98
CA PRO A 107 23.81 -6.76 -20.74
C PRO A 107 22.68 -7.75 -20.44
N ALA A 108 21.52 -7.24 -20.03
CA ALA A 108 20.31 -8.03 -19.82
C ALA A 108 19.07 -7.26 -20.27
N GLU A 109 18.00 -8.00 -20.58
CA GLU A 109 16.74 -7.37 -20.97
C GLU A 109 16.07 -6.63 -19.80
N ILE A 110 15.30 -5.59 -20.09
CA ILE A 110 14.59 -4.79 -19.07
C ILE A 110 13.79 -5.68 -18.10
N GLY A 111 13.07 -6.70 -18.62
CA GLY A 111 12.27 -7.63 -17.81
C GLY A 111 13.09 -8.60 -16.96
N GLN A 112 14.41 -8.66 -17.15
CA GLN A 112 15.35 -9.45 -16.35
C GLN A 112 16.09 -8.59 -15.32
N LEU A 113 15.99 -7.27 -15.39
CA LEU A 113 16.71 -6.35 -14.51
C LEU A 113 15.79 -5.84 -13.40
N PRO A 114 15.98 -6.26 -12.13
CA PRO A 114 15.17 -5.75 -11.02
C PRO A 114 15.29 -4.22 -10.90
N ALA A 115 16.49 -3.69 -11.13
CA ALA A 115 16.83 -2.27 -11.09
C ALA A 115 16.07 -1.39 -12.11
N VAL A 116 15.44 -1.98 -13.13
CA VAL A 116 14.67 -1.24 -14.13
C VAL A 116 13.20 -1.64 -14.09
N SER A 117 12.92 -2.93 -14.11
CA SER A 117 11.55 -3.46 -14.16
C SER A 117 10.71 -3.06 -12.93
N LEU A 118 11.25 -3.18 -11.71
CA LEU A 118 10.47 -2.89 -10.50
C LEU A 118 10.18 -1.40 -10.32
N PRO A 119 11.14 -0.46 -10.48
CA PRO A 119 10.84 0.97 -10.49
C PRO A 119 9.84 1.36 -11.57
N LEU A 120 9.95 0.77 -12.77
CA LEU A 120 9.05 1.07 -13.88
C LEU A 120 7.62 0.63 -13.57
N ILE A 121 7.43 -0.60 -13.12
CA ILE A 121 6.11 -1.14 -12.75
C ILE A 121 5.51 -0.32 -11.60
N ALA A 122 6.28 -0.06 -10.55
CA ALA A 122 5.83 0.71 -9.39
C ALA A 122 5.44 2.15 -9.77
N ALA A 123 6.25 2.82 -10.61
CA ALA A 123 5.96 4.16 -11.09
C ALA A 123 4.61 4.22 -11.81
N VAL A 124 4.40 3.32 -12.77
CA VAL A 124 3.14 3.26 -13.52
C VAL A 124 1.95 3.02 -12.58
N LEU A 125 2.05 2.04 -11.68
CA LEU A 125 0.99 1.72 -10.71
C LEU A 125 0.66 2.89 -9.79
N ALA A 126 1.67 3.50 -9.17
CA ALA A 126 1.47 4.65 -8.29
C ALA A 126 0.90 5.85 -9.06
N GLY A 127 1.33 6.06 -10.31
CA GLY A 127 0.75 7.05 -11.20
C GLY A 127 -0.75 6.87 -11.39
N PHE A 128 -1.20 5.63 -11.63
CA PHE A 128 -2.63 5.30 -11.73
C PHE A 128 -3.36 5.47 -10.38
N PHE A 129 -2.82 4.95 -9.28
CA PHE A 129 -3.47 5.02 -7.98
C PHE A 129 -3.60 6.43 -7.41
N GLU A 130 -2.62 7.31 -7.67
CA GLU A 130 -2.70 8.74 -7.31
C GLU A 130 -3.65 9.52 -8.22
N LEU A 131 -3.76 9.12 -9.48
CA LEU A 131 -4.66 9.77 -10.43
C LEU A 131 -6.12 9.40 -10.16
N ASP A 132 -6.39 8.15 -9.80
CA ASP A 132 -7.71 7.61 -9.45
C ASP A 132 -8.25 8.15 -8.11
N ASN A 133 -7.35 8.57 -7.21
CA ASN A 133 -7.72 9.08 -5.90
C ASN A 133 -8.31 10.50 -5.99
N THR A 134 -9.55 10.62 -6.47
CA THR A 134 -10.29 11.88 -6.66
C THR A 134 -11.11 12.24 -5.42
N GLY A 135 -10.41 12.47 -4.31
CA GLY A 135 -10.93 13.16 -3.13
C GLY A 135 -9.89 14.13 -2.61
N ASP A 136 -10.31 15.17 -1.91
CA ASP A 136 -9.45 16.10 -1.14
C ASP A 136 -8.57 17.06 -1.95
N GLY A 137 -9.25 17.96 -2.68
CA GLY A 137 -8.63 19.13 -3.31
C GLY A 137 -9.45 20.42 -3.31
N GLU A 138 -10.68 20.42 -2.77
CA GLU A 138 -11.47 21.64 -2.56
C GLU A 138 -12.06 21.69 -1.14
N LYS A 139 -11.21 22.05 -0.18
CA LYS A 139 -11.62 22.91 0.93
C LYS A 139 -10.54 23.98 1.12
N LYS A 140 -10.70 25.08 0.40
CA LYS A 140 -10.29 26.40 0.89
C LYS A 140 -11.26 26.80 2.01
N ASP A 141 -10.74 27.64 2.91
CA ASP A 141 -11.40 28.31 4.05
C ASP A 141 -11.58 27.42 5.30
N ASP A 142 -11.22 27.83 6.53
CA ASP A 142 -11.24 29.18 7.07
C ASP A 142 -10.29 29.39 8.27
N LYS A 143 -9.73 30.59 8.30
CA LYS A 143 -9.31 31.45 9.43
C LYS A 143 -9.05 30.81 10.81
N GLN A 144 -7.78 30.89 11.17
CA GLN A 144 -7.30 31.15 12.52
C GLN A 144 -7.93 32.45 13.07
N ALA A 145 -8.96 32.32 13.90
CA ALA A 145 -9.42 33.38 14.80
C ALA A 145 -9.95 32.74 16.09
N SER A 146 -9.05 32.59 17.06
CA SER A 146 -9.36 32.36 18.46
C SER A 146 -10.12 33.55 19.05
N ALA A 147 -11.35 33.32 19.53
CA ALA A 147 -11.95 33.90 20.74
C ALA A 147 -13.49 33.89 20.67
N SER A 148 -14.13 33.04 21.48
CA SER A 148 -15.04 33.48 22.55
C SER A 148 -15.85 32.30 23.08
N ALA A 149 -15.89 32.21 24.40
CA ALA A 149 -16.62 31.24 25.19
C ALA A 149 -18.15 31.29 24.97
N GLY A 150 -18.82 30.17 25.26
CA GLY A 150 -20.19 30.21 25.80
C GLY A 150 -21.19 29.22 25.20
N SER A 151 -21.80 28.44 26.10
CA SER A 151 -23.12 27.82 25.98
C SER A 151 -23.22 26.37 25.45
N ALA A 152 -23.10 25.46 26.41
CA ALA A 152 -23.96 24.30 26.64
C ALA A 152 -25.04 23.95 25.59
N LYS A 153 -24.91 22.75 25.00
CA LYS A 153 -26.05 21.83 24.91
C LYS A 153 -25.59 20.37 25.04
N LYS A 154 -25.91 19.84 26.21
CA LYS A 154 -25.78 18.46 26.69
C LYS A 154 -26.64 17.54 25.83
N VAL A 155 -26.04 16.57 25.14
CA VAL A 155 -26.72 15.33 24.71
C VAL A 155 -25.77 14.18 25.00
N ARG A 156 -25.95 13.59 26.19
CA ARG A 156 -25.45 12.25 26.53
C ARG A 156 -26.55 11.27 26.11
N VAL A 157 -26.21 10.30 25.27
CA VAL A 157 -26.99 9.07 25.12
C VAL A 157 -26.19 8.00 25.84
N ALA A 158 -26.69 7.57 27.00
CA ALA A 158 -26.27 6.37 27.69
C ALA A 158 -27.54 5.63 28.12
N GLY A 159 -27.60 4.37 27.74
CA GLY A 159 -28.56 3.33 28.08
C GLY A 159 -28.05 2.10 27.32
N GLU A 160 -27.58 1.02 27.95
CA GLU A 160 -27.68 0.57 29.34
C GLU A 160 -26.36 -0.12 29.73
N ASP A 161 -25.88 0.14 30.95
CA ASP A 161 -24.98 -0.74 31.73
C ASP A 161 -25.77 -2.03 32.08
N GLU A 162 -25.22 -3.24 32.17
CA GLU A 162 -24.29 -3.80 33.16
C GLU A 162 -23.78 -5.16 32.59
N ALA A 163 -22.48 -5.46 32.50
CA ALA A 163 -21.52 -5.87 33.54
C ALA A 163 -21.68 -7.35 34.02
N ASP A 164 -20.58 -8.08 33.78
CA ASP A 164 -19.97 -9.15 34.61
C ASP A 164 -20.59 -10.54 34.78
N ASP A 165 -19.85 -11.52 34.23
CA ASP A 165 -19.16 -12.64 34.91
C ASP A 165 -19.87 -13.54 35.95
N ALA A 166 -19.46 -14.81 35.83
CA ALA A 166 -19.38 -15.86 36.84
C ALA A 166 -20.63 -16.74 37.09
N GLU A 167 -20.50 -17.97 36.58
CA GLU A 167 -20.73 -19.24 37.28
C GLU A 167 -20.87 -19.09 38.81
N ASP A 168 -21.98 -19.56 39.39
CA ASP A 168 -21.98 -20.75 40.24
C ASP A 168 -23.36 -21.05 40.83
N GLU A 169 -23.46 -22.28 41.31
CA GLU A 169 -24.62 -23.05 41.69
C GLU A 169 -25.36 -22.57 42.96
N GLU A 170 -26.55 -23.17 43.10
CA GLU A 170 -27.18 -23.56 44.36
C GLU A 170 -28.01 -22.56 45.21
N GLU A 171 -29.26 -23.00 45.38
CA GLU A 171 -30.06 -23.04 46.60
C GLU A 171 -30.71 -21.77 47.21
N ALA A 172 -32.05 -21.91 47.22
CA ALA A 172 -32.90 -21.73 48.39
C ALA A 172 -33.38 -20.31 48.80
N ALA A 173 -34.63 -20.06 48.37
CA ALA A 173 -35.77 -19.80 49.25
C ALA A 173 -35.93 -18.41 49.93
N PRO A 174 -37.19 -18.01 50.24
CA PRO A 174 -37.63 -16.62 50.03
C PRO A 174 -38.05 -15.85 51.30
N ALA A 175 -38.38 -14.57 51.08
CA ALA A 175 -39.32 -13.72 51.81
C ALA A 175 -38.85 -12.99 53.09
N LYS A 176 -39.02 -11.65 53.12
CA LYS A 176 -40.09 -10.97 53.88
C LYS A 176 -40.06 -9.42 53.78
N LYS A 177 -41.22 -8.89 53.39
CA LYS A 177 -41.95 -7.68 53.84
C LYS A 177 -41.20 -6.44 54.40
N ARG A 178 -41.51 -5.31 53.74
CA ARG A 178 -42.10 -4.05 54.28
C ARG A 178 -41.61 -3.56 55.65
N ARG A 179 -41.08 -2.33 55.68
CA ARG A 179 -41.90 -1.12 55.90
C ARG A 179 -41.17 0.13 55.44
#